data_AF-A0A954JET6-F1
#
_entry.id   AF-A0A954JET6-F1
#
_cell.length_a   1.000
_cell.length_b   1.000
_cell.length_c   1.000
_cell.angle_alpha   90.00
_cell.angle_beta   90.00
_cell.angle_gamma   90.00
#
_symmetry.space_group_name_H-M   'P 1'
#
loop_
_entity.id
_entity.type
_entity.pdbx_description
1 polymer ?
#
loop_
_entity_poly.entity_id
_entity_poly.type
_entity_poly.pdbx_seq_one_letter_code
_entity_poly.pdbx_strand_id
1 'polypeptide(L)'
;MGNFITTQCLQPDHGDEKAALDSIYALFGLTRETLRQQGRHCNEFAKIAIVVLNQVVRPFTAKWHKESLAGAFGIPARCQEFRDELSALQQNLRKYTKMLADMADVEDLTGLSPTNL
;
A
#
# COMPACT_ATOMS: atom_id res chain seq x y z
N MET A 1 -17.47 5.04 13.90
CA MET A 1 -17.81 4.01 12.89
C MET A 1 -16.79 4.13 11.77
N GLY A 2 -15.89 3.16 11.64
CA GLY A 2 -14.82 3.17 10.64
C GLY A 2 -15.24 2.32 9.44
N ASN A 3 -15.24 2.92 8.26
CA ASN A 3 -15.43 2.20 7.00
C ASN A 3 -14.06 1.98 6.36
N PHE A 4 -13.63 0.72 6.32
CA PHE A 4 -12.52 0.28 5.48
C PHE A 4 -13.01 0.25 4.03
N ILE A 5 -12.71 1.30 3.27
CA ILE A 5 -13.00 1.34 1.83
C ILE A 5 -11.72 0.91 1.10
N THR A 6 -11.57 -0.38 0.84
CA THR A 6 -10.48 -0.93 0.03
C THR A 6 -10.95 -1.71 -1.20
N THR A 7 -12.26 -1.84 -1.44
CA THR A 7 -12.78 -2.68 -2.55
C THR A 7 -13.89 -2.07 -3.41
N GLN A 8 -14.38 -0.86 -3.12
CA GLN A 8 -15.36 -0.20 -3.99
C GLN A 8 -14.69 0.87 -4.86
N CYS A 9 -14.99 0.81 -6.17
CA CYS A 9 -14.60 1.81 -7.15
C CYS A 9 -15.22 3.15 -6.74
N LEU A 10 -14.41 3.99 -6.10
CA LEU A 10 -14.81 5.27 -5.58
C LEU A 10 -15.05 6.26 -6.73
N GLN A 11 -16.18 6.98 -6.65
CA GLN A 11 -16.49 8.11 -7.52
C GLN A 11 -15.32 9.11 -7.50
N PRO A 12 -15.08 9.87 -8.57
CA PRO A 12 -13.94 10.78 -8.66
C PRO A 12 -14.18 12.04 -7.81
N ASP A 13 -14.22 11.90 -6.48
CA ASP A 13 -14.19 13.01 -5.56
C ASP A 13 -12.78 13.14 -4.97
N HIS A 14 -12.28 14.38 -4.94
CA HIS A 14 -10.92 14.79 -4.53
C HIS A 14 -10.43 14.25 -3.16
N GLY A 15 -11.30 13.62 -2.37
CA GLY A 15 -10.99 13.00 -1.08
C GLY A 15 -10.37 11.61 -1.17
N ASP A 16 -10.57 10.90 -2.28
CA ASP A 16 -10.23 9.48 -2.37
C ASP A 16 -8.74 9.25 -2.60
N GLU A 17 -8.07 10.09 -3.40
CA GLU A 17 -6.62 9.98 -3.62
C GLU A 17 -5.83 10.30 -2.36
N LYS A 18 -6.26 11.32 -1.60
CA LYS A 18 -5.62 11.67 -0.32
C LYS A 18 -5.81 10.56 0.71
N ALA A 19 -7.02 10.01 0.82
CA ALA A 19 -7.28 8.88 1.71
C ALA A 19 -6.46 7.63 1.32
N ALA A 20 -6.32 7.36 0.02
CA ALA A 20 -5.48 6.27 -0.48
C ALA A 20 -3.99 6.48 -0.14
N LEU A 21 -3.48 7.71 -0.31
CA LEU A 21 -2.11 8.05 0.05
C LEU A 21 -1.86 7.87 1.55
N ASP A 22 -2.76 8.37 2.39
CA ASP A 22 -2.68 8.25 3.84
C ASP A 22 -2.75 6.77 4.28
N SER A 23 -3.57 5.95 3.64
CA SER A 23 -3.63 4.51 3.90
C SER A 23 -2.32 3.80 3.57
N ILE A 24 -1.65 4.15 2.47
CA ILE A 24 -0.35 3.56 2.09
C ILE A 24 0.74 4.01 3.08
N TYR A 25 0.71 5.28 3.48
CA TYR A 25 1.63 5.79 4.48
C TYR A 25 1.45 5.09 5.84
N ALA A 26 0.20 4.86 6.26
CA ALA A 26 -0.10 4.10 7.47
C ALA A 26 0.40 2.65 7.41
N LEU A 27 0.23 1.98 6.26
CA LEU A 27 0.75 0.63 6.03
C LEU A 27 2.28 0.56 6.21
N PHE A 28 3.00 1.58 5.74
CA PHE A 28 4.45 1.69 5.94
C PHE A 28 4.81 1.75 7.44
N GLY A 29 4.09 2.58 8.21
CA GLY A 29 4.27 2.71 9.65
C GLY A 29 4.04 1.39 10.39
N LEU A 30 2.90 0.74 10.10
CA LEU A 30 2.53 -0.54 10.70
C LEU A 30 3.56 -1.63 10.39
N THR A 31 4.00 -1.74 9.13
CA THR A 31 4.99 -2.75 8.74
C THR A 31 6.32 -2.53 9.46
N ARG A 32 6.76 -1.28 9.61
CA ARG A 32 7.98 -0.94 10.34
C ARG A 32 7.87 -1.24 11.84
N GLU A 33 6.69 -1.03 12.42
CA GLU A 33 6.42 -1.36 13.82
C GLU A 33 6.43 -2.89 14.03
N THR A 34 5.74 -3.65 13.19
CA THR A 34 5.76 -5.13 13.21
C THR A 34 7.19 -5.65 13.11
N LEU A 35 8.00 -5.10 12.19
CA LEU A 35 9.42 -5.47 12.06
C LEU A 35 10.24 -5.18 13.32
N ARG A 36 9.96 -4.07 14.02
CA ARG A 36 10.63 -3.74 15.29
C ARG A 36 10.23 -4.68 16.42
N GLN A 37 8.97 -5.09 16.47
CA GLN A 37 8.43 -5.96 17.52
C GLN A 37 8.88 -7.42 17.37
N GLN A 38 8.98 -7.93 16.14
CA GLN A 38 9.33 -9.34 15.86
C GLN A 38 10.83 -9.67 16.03
N GLY A 39 11.71 -8.67 16.17
CA GLY A 39 13.11 -8.86 16.52
C GLY A 39 13.90 -9.80 15.59
N ARG A 40 14.92 -10.50 16.13
CA ARG A 40 15.88 -11.35 15.40
C ARG A 40 15.25 -12.61 14.75
N HIS A 41 14.01 -12.94 15.09
CA HIS A 41 13.33 -14.16 14.63
C HIS A 41 12.76 -14.04 13.21
N CYS A 42 12.63 -12.82 12.68
CA CYS A 42 12.11 -12.55 11.34
C CYS A 42 13.19 -12.06 10.36
N ASN A 43 14.45 -12.49 10.48
CA ASN A 43 15.56 -11.94 9.68
C ASN A 43 15.32 -11.99 8.15
N GLU A 44 14.81 -13.09 7.61
CA GLU A 44 14.54 -13.20 6.17
C GLU A 44 13.33 -12.34 5.73
N PHE A 45 12.24 -12.35 6.52
CA PHE A 45 11.11 -11.45 6.33
C PHE A 45 11.54 -9.98 6.36
N ALA A 46 12.39 -9.61 7.33
CA ALA A 46 12.86 -8.25 7.51
C ALA A 46 13.70 -7.76 6.34
N LYS A 47 14.59 -8.61 5.80
CA LYS A 47 15.38 -8.26 4.60
C LYS A 47 14.47 -7.88 3.43
N ILE A 48 13.42 -8.65 3.19
CA ILE A 48 12.49 -8.42 2.07
C ILE A 48 11.61 -7.21 2.36
N ALA A 49 10.99 -7.15 3.52
CA ALA A 49 10.10 -6.06 3.91
C ALA A 49 10.84 -4.72 3.89
N ILE A 50 12.08 -4.64 4.39
CA ILE A 50 12.89 -3.41 4.35
C ILE A 50 13.14 -2.96 2.91
N VAL A 51 13.46 -3.89 2.00
CA VAL A 51 13.67 -3.58 0.58
C VAL A 51 12.38 -3.05 -0.05
N VAL A 52 11.26 -3.73 0.14
CA VAL A 52 9.94 -3.31 -0.38
C VAL A 52 9.56 -1.93 0.13
N LEU A 53 9.67 -1.71 1.45
CA LEU A 53 9.34 -0.43 2.07
C LEU A 53 10.20 0.71 1.51
N ASN A 54 11.51 0.50 1.36
CA ASN A 54 12.42 1.56 0.95
C ASN A 54 12.49 1.80 -0.55
N GLN A 55 12.37 0.76 -1.36
CA GLN A 55 12.57 0.86 -2.81
C GLN A 55 11.26 0.98 -3.59
N VAL A 56 10.12 0.60 -2.99
CA VAL A 56 8.83 0.56 -3.70
C VAL A 56 7.84 1.53 -3.08
N VAL A 57 7.61 1.42 -1.76
CA VAL A 57 6.59 2.25 -1.08
C VAL A 57 7.10 3.67 -0.83
N ARG A 58 8.36 3.83 -0.42
CA ARG A 58 8.94 5.14 -0.09
C ARG A 58 9.00 6.10 -1.30
N PRO A 59 9.41 5.70 -2.51
CA PRO A 59 9.41 6.61 -3.66
C PRO A 59 8.01 7.11 -4.02
N PHE A 60 7.02 6.20 -4.00
CA PHE A 60 5.63 6.55 -4.27
C PHE A 60 5.09 7.55 -3.26
N THR A 61 5.21 7.23 -1.96
CA THR A 61 4.70 8.10 -0.88
C THR A 61 5.43 9.44 -0.85
N ALA A 62 6.75 9.47 -1.07
CA ALA A 62 7.51 10.73 -1.12
C ALA A 62 7.09 11.63 -2.28
N LYS A 63 6.88 11.07 -3.49
CA LYS A 63 6.38 11.81 -4.64
C LYS A 63 5.01 12.40 -4.32
N TRP A 64 4.03 11.55 -4.01
CA TRP A 64 2.65 11.97 -3.89
C TRP A 64 2.34 12.78 -2.62
N HIS A 65 3.15 12.65 -1.57
CA HIS A 65 3.08 13.57 -0.44
C HIS A 65 3.42 15.00 -0.85
N LYS A 66 4.51 15.20 -1.60
CA LYS A 66 4.89 16.52 -2.12
C LYS A 66 3.84 17.06 -3.09
N GLU A 67 3.35 16.23 -4.01
CA GLU A 67 2.33 16.62 -4.98
C GLU A 67 0.98 16.96 -4.30
N SER A 68 0.62 16.21 -3.26
CA SER A 68 -0.59 16.50 -2.46
C SER A 68 -0.50 17.89 -1.79
N LEU A 69 0.65 18.24 -1.21
CA LEU A 69 0.88 19.58 -0.64
C LEU A 69 0.81 20.69 -1.70
N ALA A 70 1.16 20.39 -2.95
CA ALA A 70 1.05 21.31 -4.08
C ALA A 70 -0.37 21.39 -4.68
N GLY A 71 -1.35 20.69 -4.10
CA GLY A 71 -2.73 20.69 -4.58
C GLY A 71 -2.97 19.83 -5.83
N ALA A 72 -2.09 18.85 -6.11
CA ALA A 72 -2.19 18.01 -7.31
C ALA A 72 -3.54 17.29 -7.44
N PHE A 73 -4.18 16.92 -6.33
CA PHE A 73 -5.50 16.27 -6.36
C PHE A 73 -6.65 17.18 -6.80
N GLY A 74 -6.43 18.49 -6.95
CA GLY A 74 -7.38 19.38 -7.62
C GLY A 74 -7.31 19.33 -9.15
N ILE A 75 -6.31 18.64 -9.72
CA ILE A 75 -6.03 18.60 -11.16
C ILE A 75 -6.39 17.21 -11.71
N PRO A 76 -7.41 17.06 -12.57
CA PRO A 76 -7.86 15.75 -13.06
C PRO A 76 -6.77 14.88 -13.67
N ALA A 77 -5.87 15.48 -14.45
CA ALA A 77 -4.74 14.76 -15.06
C ALA A 77 -3.78 14.16 -14.01
N ARG A 78 -3.58 14.85 -12.89
CA ARG A 78 -2.74 14.37 -11.79
C ARG A 78 -3.45 13.30 -10.96
N CYS A 79 -4.77 13.40 -10.79
CA CYS A 79 -5.54 12.32 -10.18
C CYS A 79 -5.44 11.04 -11.00
N GLN A 80 -5.51 11.13 -12.33
CA GLN A 80 -5.33 9.97 -13.19
C GLN A 80 -3.92 9.38 -13.06
N GLU A 81 -2.88 10.23 -13.10
CA GLU A 81 -1.49 9.80 -12.90
C GLU A 81 -1.31 9.10 -11.53
N PHE A 82 -1.94 9.62 -10.47
CA PHE A 82 -1.93 8.98 -9.15
C PHE A 82 -2.56 7.60 -9.19
N ARG A 83 -3.72 7.45 -9.82
CA ARG A 83 -4.45 6.17 -9.91
C ARG A 83 -3.66 5.13 -10.71
N ASP A 84 -2.99 5.55 -11.78
CA ASP A 84 -2.16 4.66 -12.60
C ASP A 84 -0.94 4.17 -11.82
N GLU A 85 -0.23 5.08 -11.13
CA GLU A 85 0.90 4.71 -10.28
C GLU A 85 0.48 3.88 -9.06
N LEU A 86 -0.68 4.18 -8.48
CA LEU A 86 -1.26 3.41 -7.39
C LEU A 86 -1.55 1.97 -7.83
N SER A 87 -2.12 1.77 -9.02
CA SER A 87 -2.36 0.44 -9.58
C SER A 87 -1.05 -0.34 -9.77
N ALA A 88 0.00 0.32 -10.29
CA ALA A 88 1.33 -0.29 -10.40
C ALA A 88 1.92 -0.66 -9.03
N LEU A 89 1.79 0.21 -8.04
CA LEU A 89 2.22 -0.07 -6.67
C LEU A 89 1.47 -1.26 -6.08
N GLN A 90 0.15 -1.33 -6.24
CA GLN A 90 -0.68 -2.44 -5.74
C GLN A 90 -0.27 -3.77 -6.36
N GLN A 91 0.07 -3.81 -7.66
CA GLN A 91 0.58 -5.02 -8.30
C GLN A 91 1.92 -5.46 -7.70
N ASN A 92 2.82 -4.53 -7.41
CA ASN A 92 4.09 -4.84 -6.74
C ASN A 92 3.85 -5.38 -5.32
N LEU A 93 2.97 -4.73 -4.55
CA LEU A 93 2.59 -5.17 -3.21
C LEU A 93 2.00 -6.58 -3.20
N ARG A 94 1.11 -6.92 -4.15
CA ARG A 94 0.55 -8.28 -4.28
C ARG A 94 1.64 -9.33 -4.55
N LYS A 95 2.59 -9.02 -5.44
CA LYS A 95 3.74 -9.92 -5.69
C LYS A 95 4.54 -10.17 -4.41
N TYR A 96 4.75 -9.12 -3.61
CA TYR A 96 5.44 -9.28 -2.32
C TYR A 96 4.64 -10.12 -1.34
N THR A 97 3.34 -9.90 -1.20
CA THR A 97 2.51 -10.74 -0.33
C THR A 97 2.56 -12.21 -0.73
N LYS A 98 2.56 -12.51 -2.03
CA LYS A 98 2.72 -13.88 -2.52
C LYS A 98 4.10 -14.46 -2.15
N MET A 99 5.18 -13.72 -2.37
CA MET A 99 6.53 -14.15 -1.96
C MET A 99 6.62 -14.41 -0.46
N LEU A 100 5.91 -13.62 0.35
CA LEU A 100 5.85 -13.80 1.80
C LEU A 100 5.04 -15.04 2.20
N ALA A 101 3.93 -15.31 1.52
CA ALA A 101 3.13 -16.52 1.72
C ALA A 101 3.95 -17.79 1.40
N ASP A 102 4.67 -17.77 0.26
CA ASP A 102 5.57 -18.85 -0.14
C ASP A 102 6.67 -19.12 0.91
N MET A 103 7.19 -18.07 1.56
CA MET A 103 8.23 -18.22 2.61
C MET A 103 7.70 -18.72 3.94
N ALA A 104 6.44 -18.47 4.23
CA ALA A 104 5.80 -18.92 5.46
C ALA A 104 5.13 -20.30 5.31
N ASP A 105 5.18 -20.91 4.11
CA ASP A 105 4.46 -22.13 3.74
C ASP A 105 2.96 -22.04 4.07
N VAL A 106 2.38 -20.85 3.86
CA VAL A 106 0.96 -20.56 4.08
C VAL A 106 0.28 -20.26 2.75
N GLU A 107 -1.01 -20.61 2.66
CA GLU A 107 -1.81 -20.38 1.46
C GLU A 107 -1.93 -18.88 1.14
N ASP A 108 -1.83 -18.51 -0.14
CA ASP A 108 -1.92 -17.14 -0.61
C ASP A 108 -3.35 -16.58 -0.45
N LEU A 109 -3.55 -15.71 0.55
CA LEU A 109 -4.85 -15.11 0.87
C LEU A 109 -5.14 -13.83 0.07
N THR A 110 -4.28 -13.41 -0.87
CA THR A 110 -4.45 -12.14 -1.61
C THR A 110 -5.66 -12.12 -2.55
N GLY A 111 -6.30 -13.28 -2.77
CA GLY A 111 -7.52 -13.46 -3.56
C GLY A 111 -8.83 -13.46 -2.77
N LEU A 112 -8.82 -13.25 -1.44
CA LEU A 112 -10.05 -13.22 -0.64
C LEU A 112 -10.85 -11.93 -0.89
N SER A 113 -11.80 -11.99 -1.83
CA SER A 113 -12.90 -11.02 -1.92
C SER A 113 -13.94 -11.29 -0.84
N PRO A 114 -14.49 -10.25 -0.17
CA PRO A 114 -15.57 -10.40 0.79
C PRO A 114 -16.91 -10.64 0.07
N THR A 115 -17.10 -11.83 -0.51
CA THR A 115 -18.37 -12.20 -1.18
C THR A 115 -18.94 -13.53 -0.68
N ASN A 116 -18.39 -14.11 0.39
CA ASN A 116 -18.96 -15.31 1.02
C ASN A 116 -18.98 -15.17 2.55
N LEU A 117 -19.74 -14.18 3.04
CA LEU A 117 -20.36 -14.19 4.37
C LEU A 117 -21.79 -13.65 4.25
#